data_AF-A0ABD4AWH3-F1
#
_entry.id   AF-A0ABD4AWH3-F1
#
_cell.length_a   1.000
_cell.length_b   1.000
_cell.length_c   1.000
_cell.angle_alpha   90.00
_cell.angle_beta   90.00
_cell.angle_gamma   90.00
#
_symmetry.space_group_name_H-M   'P 1'
#
loop_
_entity.id
_entity.type
_entity.pdbx_description
1 polymer ?
#
loop_
_entity_poly.entity_id
_entity_poly.type
_entity_poly.pdbx_seq_one_letter_code
_entity_poly.pdbx_strand_id
1 'polypeptide(L)'
;MATYKELRNQLEALTEKTEAARLAEFQTIVDDIRVKVAEYGITEKDIFGRQHNRTSKKVVAPVEAKYRDPKTGATWSGRGRAPAWIKDAKNRNRFLIQE
;
A
#
# COMPACT_ATOMS: atom_id res chain seq x y z
N MET A 1 -19.59 3.70 -48.55
CA MET A 1 -18.97 3.34 -47.26
C MET A 1 -18.63 4.63 -46.54
N ALA A 2 -18.93 4.73 -45.25
CA ALA A 2 -18.51 5.89 -44.46
C ALA A 2 -16.99 6.02 -44.51
N THR A 3 -16.50 7.24 -44.68
CA THR A 3 -15.07 7.52 -44.70
C THR A 3 -14.49 7.42 -43.30
N TYR A 4 -13.19 7.14 -43.20
CA TYR A 4 -12.50 7.04 -41.91
C TYR A 4 -12.70 8.29 -41.02
N LYS A 5 -12.76 9.48 -41.65
CA LYS A 5 -12.97 10.76 -40.95
C LYS A 5 -14.39 10.87 -40.37
N GLU A 6 -15.41 10.42 -41.09
CA GLU A 6 -16.79 10.41 -40.62
C GLU A 6 -16.99 9.45 -39.44
N LEU A 7 -16.40 8.25 -39.53
CA LEU A 7 -16.44 7.26 -38.43
C LEU A 7 -15.76 7.79 -37.15
N ARG A 8 -14.66 8.53 -37.28
CA ARG A 8 -13.97 9.14 -36.14
C ARG A 8 -14.82 10.23 -35.47
N ASN A 9 -15.43 11.11 -36.25
CA ASN A 9 -16.32 12.15 -35.70
C ASN A 9 -17.54 11.55 -34.99
N GLN A 10 -18.08 10.44 -35.50
CA GLN A 10 -19.17 9.72 -34.85
C GLN A 10 -18.74 9.10 -33.50
N LEU A 11 -17.52 8.56 -33.41
CA LEU A 11 -16.97 8.06 -32.15
C LEU A 11 -16.82 9.19 -31.14
N GLU A 12 -16.25 10.33 -31.54
CA GLU A 12 -16.03 11.48 -30.66
C GLU A 12 -17.36 12.03 -30.11
N ALA A 13 -18.36 12.19 -30.99
CA ALA A 13 -19.70 12.60 -30.58
C ALA A 13 -20.40 11.58 -29.66
N LEU A 14 -20.14 10.28 -29.83
CA LEU A 14 -20.64 9.25 -28.93
C LEU A 14 -19.93 9.31 -27.57
N THR A 15 -18.61 9.50 -27.56
CA THR A 15 -17.85 9.62 -26.30
C THR A 15 -18.31 10.82 -25.48
N GLU A 16 -18.49 11.98 -26.10
CA GLU A 16 -18.98 13.18 -25.42
C GLU A 16 -20.38 12.96 -24.81
N LYS A 17 -21.28 12.31 -25.55
CA LYS A 17 -22.61 11.96 -25.04
C LYS A 17 -22.55 10.97 -23.88
N THR A 18 -21.66 9.98 -23.93
CA THR A 18 -21.51 9.01 -22.84
C THR A 18 -20.94 9.66 -21.57
N GLU A 19 -20.01 10.59 -21.71
CA GLU A 19 -19.44 11.31 -20.57
C GLU A 19 -20.46 12.27 -19.96
N ALA A 20 -21.22 13.00 -20.78
CA ALA A 20 -22.29 13.86 -20.32
C ALA A 20 -23.38 13.07 -19.58
N ALA A 21 -23.81 11.93 -20.12
CA ALA A 21 -24.76 11.03 -19.46
C ALA A 21 -24.21 10.51 -18.12
N ARG A 22 -22.94 10.08 -18.09
CA ARG A 22 -22.28 9.61 -16.86
C ARG A 22 -22.24 10.69 -15.79
N LEU A 23 -21.96 11.94 -16.14
CA LEU A 23 -21.92 13.05 -15.18
C LEU A 23 -23.32 13.39 -14.65
N ALA A 24 -24.34 13.38 -15.50
CA ALA A 24 -25.73 13.63 -15.09
C ALA A 24 -26.25 12.54 -14.15
N GLU A 25 -26.00 11.26 -14.48
CA GLU A 25 -26.34 10.13 -13.62
C GLU A 25 -25.57 10.18 -12.31
N PHE A 26 -24.26 10.46 -12.36
CA PHE A 26 -23.42 10.58 -11.17
C PHE A 26 -23.94 11.67 -10.22
N GLN A 27 -24.28 12.85 -10.74
CA GLN A 27 -24.79 13.94 -9.92
C GLN A 27 -26.12 13.55 -9.25
N THR A 28 -27.03 12.93 -10.02
CA THR A 28 -28.31 12.44 -9.51
C THR A 28 -28.12 11.42 -8.38
N ILE A 29 -27.17 10.48 -8.56
CA ILE A 29 -26.85 9.47 -7.54
C ILE A 29 -26.23 10.12 -6.29
N VAL A 30 -25.33 11.10 -6.47
CA VAL A 30 -24.72 11.82 -5.35
C VAL A 30 -25.77 12.56 -4.53
N ASP A 31 -26.76 13.19 -5.18
CA ASP A 31 -27.81 13.91 -4.48
C ASP A 31 -28.77 12.94 -3.74
N ASP A 32 -29.10 11.78 -4.31
CA ASP A 32 -29.84 10.72 -3.61
C ASP A 32 -29.07 10.17 -2.40
N ILE A 33 -27.75 9.95 -2.53
CA ILE A 33 -26.90 9.55 -1.42
C ILE A 33 -26.89 10.62 -0.32
N ARG A 34 -26.82 11.90 -0.68
CA ARG A 34 -26.85 13.01 0.30
C ARG A 34 -28.16 13.04 1.07
N VAL A 35 -29.30 12.82 0.40
CA VAL A 35 -30.61 12.73 1.05
C VAL A 35 -30.63 11.55 2.03
N LYS A 36 -30.20 10.37 1.61
CA LYS A 36 -30.13 9.18 2.49
C LYS A 36 -29.16 9.37 3.66
N VAL A 37 -28.03 10.03 3.43
CA VAL A 37 -27.07 10.39 4.48
C VAL A 37 -27.71 11.28 5.53
N ALA A 38 -28.47 12.29 5.10
CA ALA A 38 -29.18 13.19 6.01
C ALA A 38 -30.35 12.50 6.74
N GLU A 39 -31.12 11.65 6.04
CA GLU A 39 -32.30 10.96 6.58
C GLU A 39 -31.93 9.94 7.66
N TYR A 40 -30.91 9.11 7.39
CA TYR A 40 -30.53 8.01 8.28
C TYR A 40 -29.35 8.38 9.20
N GLY A 41 -28.81 9.60 9.10
CA GLY A 41 -27.64 10.03 9.88
C GLY A 41 -26.38 9.23 9.56
N ILE A 42 -26.23 8.77 8.32
CA ILE A 42 -25.11 7.92 7.88
C ILE A 42 -23.83 8.75 7.93
N THR A 43 -22.80 8.25 8.60
CA THR A 43 -21.52 8.95 8.66
C THR A 43 -20.59 8.45 7.55
N GLU A 44 -19.55 9.23 7.21
CA GLU A 44 -18.52 8.80 6.25
C GLU A 44 -17.90 7.44 6.62
N LYS A 45 -17.83 7.11 7.91
CA LYS A 45 -17.30 5.83 8.41
C LYS A 45 -18.21 4.66 8.05
N ASP A 46 -19.52 4.88 7.91
CA ASP A 46 -20.49 3.85 7.54
C ASP A 46 -20.48 3.59 6.03
N ILE A 47 -20.12 4.61 5.23
CA ILE A 47 -19.99 4.52 3.76
C ILE A 47 -18.65 3.92 3.35
N PHE A 48 -17.55 4.46 3.86
CA PHE A 48 -16.19 4.10 3.44
C PHE A 48 -15.54 3.05 4.34
N GLY A 49 -16.22 2.67 5.42
CA GLY A 49 -15.71 1.78 6.44
C GLY A 49 -14.61 2.43 7.28
N ARG A 50 -14.25 1.76 8.38
CA ARG A 50 -13.02 2.07 9.09
C ARG A 50 -11.87 1.65 8.19
N GLN A 51 -11.14 2.61 7.60
CA GLN A 51 -9.90 2.29 6.89
C GLN A 51 -9.04 1.46 7.85
N HIS A 52 -8.92 0.17 7.55
CA HIS A 52 -7.94 -0.68 8.17
C HIS A 52 -6.61 -0.15 7.62
N ASN A 53 -6.10 0.91 8.25
CA ASN A 53 -4.71 1.28 8.13
C ASN A 53 -3.97 0.07 8.69
N ARG A 54 -3.70 -0.90 7.81
CA ARG A 54 -2.91 -2.09 8.08
C ARG A 54 -1.62 -1.51 8.60
N THR A 55 -1.53 -1.49 9.93
CA THR A 55 -0.46 -0.92 10.73
C THR A 55 0.80 -0.92 9.90
N SER A 56 1.21 0.25 9.43
CA SER A 56 2.46 0.46 8.72
C SER A 56 3.50 -0.35 9.47
N LYS A 57 3.97 -1.44 8.86
CA LYS A 57 4.97 -2.33 9.44
C LYS A 57 6.13 -1.43 9.83
N LYS A 58 6.24 -1.12 11.12
CA LYS A 58 7.21 -0.18 11.66
C LYS A 58 8.56 -0.64 11.11
N VAL A 59 9.15 0.14 10.20
CA VAL A 59 10.46 -0.18 9.63
C VAL A 59 11.41 -0.07 10.81
N VAL A 60 11.73 -1.22 11.40
CA VAL A 60 12.69 -1.30 12.50
C VAL A 60 14.01 -0.87 11.89
N ALA A 61 14.54 0.27 12.35
CA ALA A 61 15.84 0.77 11.93
C ALA A 61 16.88 -0.37 12.03
N PRO A 62 17.81 -0.49 11.05
CA PRO A 62 18.84 -1.52 11.08
C PRO A 62 19.66 -1.36 12.37
N VAL A 63 19.59 -2.38 13.23
CA VAL A 63 20.34 -2.42 14.48
C VAL A 63 21.79 -2.75 14.15
N GLU A 64 22.71 -2.01 14.75
CA GLU A 64 24.15 -2.20 14.61
C GLU A 64 24.56 -3.67 14.85
N ALA A 65 25.56 -4.11 14.08
CA ALA A 65 26.10 -5.45 14.19
C ALA A 65 26.87 -5.60 15.52
N LYS A 66 26.42 -6.52 16.40
CA LYS A 66 27.08 -6.79 17.68
C LYS A 66 28.18 -7.84 17.55
N TYR A 67 28.04 -8.77 16.60
CA TYR A 67 28.96 -9.87 16.39
C TYR A 67 29.46 -9.93 14.94
N ARG A 68 30.71 -10.38 14.73
CA ARG A 68 31.34 -10.60 13.43
C ARG A 68 32.06 -11.94 13.40
N ASP A 69 31.88 -12.68 12.31
CA ASP A 69 32.62 -13.92 12.03
C ASP A 69 34.07 -13.58 11.64
N PRO A 70 35.10 -14.09 12.35
CA PRO A 70 36.50 -13.86 11.99
C PRO A 70 36.91 -14.54 10.68
N LYS A 71 36.17 -15.53 10.20
CA LYS A 71 36.51 -16.27 8.97
C LYS A 71 35.89 -15.66 7.72
N THR A 72 34.60 -15.30 7.77
CA THR A 72 33.85 -14.82 6.60
C THR A 72 33.56 -13.33 6.63
N GLY A 73 33.76 -12.67 7.79
CA GLY A 73 33.40 -11.28 7.99
C GLY A 73 31.90 -11.03 8.12
N ALA A 74 31.05 -12.08 8.10
CA ALA A 74 29.61 -11.96 8.27
C ALA A 74 29.25 -11.35 9.63
N THR A 75 28.27 -10.45 9.67
CA THR A 75 27.88 -9.75 10.89
C THR A 75 26.49 -10.14 11.36
N TRP A 76 26.25 -10.04 12.67
CA TRP A 76 24.95 -10.32 13.29
C TRP A 76 24.67 -9.35 14.44
N SER A 77 23.50 -8.72 14.42
CA SER A 77 23.06 -7.76 15.44
C SER A 77 22.69 -8.38 16.79
N GLY A 78 22.75 -9.71 16.90
CA GLY A 78 22.32 -10.44 18.11
C GLY A 78 20.80 -10.56 18.27
N ARG A 79 20.02 -9.99 17.34
CA ARG A 79 18.56 -10.12 17.29
C ARG A 79 18.15 -11.13 16.20
N GLY A 80 17.10 -11.92 16.47
CA GLY A 80 16.58 -12.92 15.54
C GLY A 80 17.33 -14.26 15.58
N ARG A 81 17.18 -15.07 14.52
CA ARG A 81 17.81 -16.40 14.43
C ARG A 81 19.33 -16.26 14.33
N ALA A 82 20.05 -16.91 15.23
CA ALA A 82 21.50 -16.93 15.23
C ALA A 82 22.06 -17.64 13.97
N PRO A 83 23.00 -17.03 13.24
CA PRO A 83 23.73 -17.68 12.15
C PRO A 83 24.54 -18.89 12.62
N ALA A 84 24.80 -19.83 11.71
CA ALA A 84 25.47 -21.10 12.04
C ALA A 84 26.85 -20.92 12.71
N TRP A 85 27.61 -19.89 12.32
CA TRP A 85 28.97 -19.63 12.83
C TRP A 85 29.03 -19.19 14.31
N ILE A 86 27.94 -18.61 14.86
CA ILE A 86 27.85 -18.21 16.29
C ILE A 86 26.85 -19.04 17.08
N LYS A 87 25.93 -19.74 16.41
CA LYS A 87 24.87 -20.54 17.04
C LYS A 87 25.44 -21.57 18.01
N ASP A 88 26.44 -22.33 17.57
CA ASP A 88 27.01 -23.47 18.30
C ASP A 88 28.30 -23.11 19.06
N ALA A 89 28.67 -21.83 19.08
CA ALA A 89 29.85 -21.37 19.80
C ALA A 89 29.61 -21.37 21.32
N LYS A 90 30.48 -22.07 22.07
CA LYS A 90 30.45 -22.11 23.55
C LYS A 90 30.57 -20.72 24.19
N ASN A 91 31.37 -19.84 23.58
CA ASN A 91 31.57 -18.45 24.02
C ASN A 91 31.34 -17.48 22.84
N ARG A 92 30.16 -16.85 22.81
CA ARG A 92 29.78 -15.87 21.77
C ARG A 92 30.61 -14.58 21.82
N ASN A 93 31.22 -14.28 22.96
CA ASN A 93 32.09 -13.10 23.15
C ASN A 93 33.32 -13.12 22.23
N ARG A 94 33.74 -14.28 21.73
CA ARG A 94 34.86 -14.37 20.77
C ARG A 94 34.56 -13.72 19.42
N PHE A 95 33.27 -13.52 19.12
CA PHE A 95 32.79 -12.90 17.90
C PHE A 95 32.29 -11.48 18.15
N LEU A 96 32.40 -10.96 19.37
CA LEU A 96 31.90 -9.63 19.69
C LEU A 96 32.76 -8.60 18.97
N ILE A 97 32.12 -7.67 18.27
CA ILE A 97 32.81 -6.49 17.73
C ILE A 97 33.11 -5.61 18.95
N GLN A 98 34.38 -5.52 19.34
CA GLN A 98 34.82 -4.51 20.29
C GLN A 98 34.88 -3.19 19.51
N GLU A 99 34.09 -2.22 19.95
CA GLU A 99 34.09 -0.85 19.42
C GLU A 99 35.35 -0.11 19.85
#